data_AF-A0A1Y6LT57-F1
#
_entry.id   AF-A0A1Y6LT57-F1
#
_cell.length_a   1.000
_cell.length_b   1.000
_cell.length_c   1.000
_cell.angle_alpha   90.00
_cell.angle_beta   90.00
_cell.angle_gamma   90.00
#
_symmetry.space_group_name_H-M   'P 1'
#
loop_
_entity.id
_entity.type
_entity.pdbx_description
1 polymer ?
#
loop_
_entity_poly.entity_id
_entity_poly.type
_entity_poly.pdbx_seq_one_letter_code
_entity_poly.pdbx_strand_id
1 'polypeptide(L)'
;MASHLLKLGTALLVLGVSASSSTVHSKRQASPELTDNERLLTNSISNSSISQYSFYYTQGLHLAGTNQSQAQYTADLWAEAGFDSRLDVYNVFLNYPLDNSLNATWSNGSVYQPELEEAVLKEDPVTGFPNRVPTFHAYSASGSVEAEYVYVGIGQLPDFERLLELGVELKGKIALS
;
A
#
# COMPACT_ATOMS: atom_id res chain seq x y z
N MET A 1 28.45 12.48 -82.48
CA MET A 1 28.97 11.33 -83.26
C MET A 1 28.28 10.08 -82.75
N ALA A 2 27.62 9.37 -83.66
CA ALA A 2 26.81 8.19 -83.38
C ALA A 2 27.66 6.90 -83.44
N SER A 3 27.33 5.92 -82.60
CA SER A 3 27.47 4.47 -82.86
C SER A 3 26.81 3.72 -81.68
N HIS A 4 25.68 3.03 -81.89
CA HIS A 4 25.59 1.59 -82.25
C HIS A 4 26.14 0.65 -81.15
N LEU A 5 25.57 -0.50 -80.79
CA LEU A 5 24.37 -1.28 -81.13
C LEU A 5 24.41 -2.51 -80.19
N LEU A 6 23.23 -2.98 -79.78
CA LEU A 6 22.80 -4.37 -79.50
C LEU A 6 23.76 -5.40 -78.86
N LYS A 7 23.28 -6.07 -77.80
CA LYS A 7 23.09 -7.54 -77.80
C LYS A 7 21.84 -7.96 -77.01
N LEU A 8 20.98 -8.72 -77.68
CA LEU A 8 19.83 -9.50 -77.19
C LEU A 8 20.27 -10.69 -76.33
N GLY A 9 19.38 -11.17 -75.45
CA GLY A 9 19.37 -12.58 -75.02
C GLY A 9 18.68 -12.90 -73.70
N THR A 10 17.36 -13.08 -73.74
CA THR A 10 16.54 -14.12 -73.04
C THR A 10 17.00 -14.71 -71.69
N ALA A 11 16.14 -14.65 -70.67
CA ALA A 11 15.30 -15.79 -70.24
C ALA A 11 14.50 -15.47 -68.97
N LEU A 12 13.22 -15.83 -69.00
CA LEU A 12 12.24 -15.78 -67.93
C LEU A 12 12.32 -17.06 -67.10
N LEU A 13 12.42 -17.00 -65.75
CA LEU A 13 11.67 -17.94 -64.90
C LEU A 13 11.58 -17.49 -63.43
N VAL A 14 10.35 -17.56 -62.95
CA VAL A 14 9.84 -17.40 -61.59
C VAL A 14 10.34 -18.53 -60.69
N LEU A 15 10.57 -18.30 -59.39
CA LEU A 15 9.98 -19.06 -58.26
C LEU A 15 10.68 -18.82 -56.91
N GLY A 16 9.85 -18.51 -55.90
CA GLY A 16 10.07 -18.99 -54.54
C GLY A 16 10.20 -17.93 -53.45
N VAL A 17 9.11 -17.25 -53.08
CA VAL A 17 9.03 -16.66 -51.74
C VAL A 17 8.75 -17.81 -50.77
N SER A 18 9.78 -18.30 -50.10
CA SER A 18 9.62 -19.14 -48.92
C SER A 18 9.31 -18.23 -47.73
N ALA A 19 8.05 -18.16 -47.35
CA ALA A 19 7.66 -17.56 -46.07
C ALA A 19 8.13 -18.50 -44.95
N SER A 20 9.34 -18.27 -44.45
CA SER A 20 9.83 -18.90 -43.23
C SER A 20 9.16 -18.19 -42.05
N SER A 21 8.14 -18.82 -41.47
CA SER A 21 7.62 -18.43 -40.16
C SER A 21 8.66 -18.82 -39.11
N SER A 22 9.61 -17.93 -38.84
CA SER A 22 10.48 -18.02 -37.68
C SER A 22 9.73 -17.41 -36.49
N THR A 23 9.12 -18.29 -35.70
CA THR A 23 8.70 -17.99 -34.33
C THR A 23 9.90 -17.40 -33.60
N VAL A 24 9.92 -16.07 -33.42
CA VAL A 24 10.91 -15.41 -32.56
C VAL A 24 10.56 -15.82 -31.13
N HIS A 25 11.12 -16.94 -30.68
CA HIS A 25 11.32 -17.15 -29.26
C HIS A 25 12.23 -16.02 -28.81
N SER A 26 11.64 -15.02 -28.16
CA SER A 26 12.38 -14.01 -27.41
C SER A 26 13.25 -14.76 -26.41
N LYS A 27 14.51 -15.00 -26.78
CA LYS A 27 15.54 -15.41 -25.83
C LYS A 27 15.45 -14.36 -24.73
N ARG A 28 15.12 -14.79 -23.50
CA ARG A 28 15.27 -13.93 -22.32
C ARG A 28 16.62 -13.26 -22.46
N GLN A 29 16.59 -11.95 -22.66
CA GLN A 29 17.79 -11.15 -22.74
C GLN A 29 18.57 -11.47 -21.47
N ALA A 30 19.80 -11.99 -21.63
CA ALA A 30 20.65 -12.30 -20.48
C ALA A 30 20.68 -11.04 -19.62
N SER A 31 20.41 -11.20 -18.31
CA SER A 31 20.51 -10.09 -17.38
C SER A 31 21.86 -9.43 -17.59
N PRO A 32 21.93 -8.10 -17.74
CA PRO A 32 23.19 -7.42 -17.97
C PRO A 32 24.17 -7.80 -16.86
N GLU A 33 25.43 -8.02 -17.23
CA GLU A 33 26.49 -8.28 -16.26
C GLU A 33 26.58 -7.10 -15.30
N LEU A 34 26.45 -7.39 -14.00
CA LEU A 34 26.52 -6.37 -12.97
C LEU A 34 27.94 -5.79 -12.92
N THR A 35 28.04 -4.47 -12.90
CA THR A 35 29.27 -3.76 -12.51
C THR A 35 29.66 -4.13 -11.08
N ASP A 36 30.90 -3.85 -10.71
CA ASP A 36 31.40 -4.17 -9.36
C ASP A 36 30.58 -3.49 -8.26
N ASN A 37 30.14 -2.25 -8.48
CA ASN A 37 29.30 -1.51 -7.53
C ASN A 37 27.90 -2.11 -7.40
N GLU A 38 27.27 -2.51 -8.52
CA GLU A 38 25.95 -3.15 -8.50
C GLU A 38 26.00 -4.52 -7.82
N ARG A 39 27.10 -5.27 -8.01
CA ARG A 39 27.35 -6.54 -7.35
C ARG A 39 27.57 -6.37 -5.85
N LEU A 40 28.34 -5.35 -5.45
CA LEU A 40 28.56 -5.00 -4.05
C LEU A 40 27.23 -4.67 -3.36
N LEU A 41 26.40 -3.83 -3.97
CA LEU A 41 25.09 -3.45 -3.45
C LEU A 41 24.13 -4.63 -3.37
N THR A 42 24.09 -5.48 -4.40
CA THR A 42 23.21 -6.65 -4.41
C THR A 42 23.62 -7.65 -3.34
N ASN A 43 24.92 -7.86 -3.15
CA ASN A 43 25.45 -8.80 -2.16
C ASN A 43 25.40 -8.28 -0.72
N SER A 44 25.28 -6.97 -0.51
CA SER A 44 25.19 -6.39 0.84
C SER A 44 23.79 -6.54 1.47
N ILE A 45 22.77 -6.86 0.67
CA ILE A 45 21.40 -7.04 1.14
C ILE A 45 21.19 -8.50 1.58
N SER A 46 20.89 -8.69 2.86
CA SER A 46 20.66 -10.01 3.44
C SER A 46 19.20 -10.24 3.81
N ASN A 47 18.62 -11.35 3.34
CA ASN A 47 17.26 -11.75 3.71
C ASN A 47 17.12 -12.04 5.22
N SER A 48 18.18 -12.56 5.87
CA SER A 48 18.14 -12.81 7.32
C SER A 48 18.06 -11.51 8.11
N SER A 49 18.82 -10.49 7.72
CA SER A 49 18.80 -9.17 8.36
C SER A 49 17.46 -8.48 8.13
N ILE A 50 16.91 -8.51 6.92
CA ILE A 50 15.57 -7.96 6.63
C ILE A 50 14.51 -8.64 7.50
N SER A 51 14.53 -9.97 7.59
CA SER A 51 13.60 -10.73 8.43
C SER A 51 13.72 -10.37 9.91
N GLN A 52 14.96 -10.26 10.43
CA GLN A 52 15.21 -9.87 11.82
C GLN A 52 14.71 -8.45 12.12
N TYR A 53 14.96 -7.49 11.23
CA TYR A 53 14.48 -6.11 11.40
C TYR A 53 12.96 -6.05 11.32
N SER A 54 12.35 -6.73 10.35
CA SER A 54 10.90 -6.81 10.23
C SER A 54 10.27 -7.39 11.50
N PHE A 55 10.85 -8.47 12.04
CA PHE A 55 10.41 -9.03 13.31
C PHE A 55 10.52 -7.99 14.43
N TYR A 56 11.68 -7.37 14.63
CA TYR A 56 11.88 -6.38 15.69
C TYR A 56 10.89 -5.21 15.62
N TYR A 57 10.71 -4.57 14.47
CA TYR A 57 9.84 -3.38 14.34
C TYR A 57 8.36 -3.71 14.45
N THR A 58 7.95 -4.93 14.11
CA THR A 58 6.56 -5.40 14.25
C THR A 58 6.24 -5.88 15.66
N GLN A 59 7.24 -6.01 16.54
CA GLN A 59 7.00 -6.28 17.95
C GLN A 59 6.70 -4.99 18.72
N GLY A 60 5.48 -4.92 19.27
CA GLY A 60 5.08 -3.86 20.20
C GLY A 60 4.45 -2.64 19.55
N LEU A 61 3.84 -1.79 20.38
CA LEU A 61 3.16 -0.56 19.96
C LEU A 61 4.17 0.44 19.40
N HIS A 62 3.93 0.95 18.20
CA HIS A 62 4.79 1.93 17.52
C HIS A 62 3.94 3.03 16.84
N LEU A 63 2.84 3.41 17.48
CA LEU A 63 2.03 4.56 17.07
C LEU A 63 2.85 5.84 17.16
N ALA A 64 2.64 6.79 16.24
CA ALA A 64 3.37 8.07 16.24
C ALA A 64 3.30 8.76 17.61
N GLY A 65 4.40 9.35 18.05
CA GLY A 65 4.54 9.95 19.40
C GLY A 65 4.77 8.94 20.53
N THR A 66 4.85 7.65 20.23
CA THR A 66 5.19 6.59 21.20
C THR A 66 6.52 5.90 20.81
N ASN A 67 6.98 4.96 21.65
CA ASN A 67 8.09 4.05 21.35
C ASN A 67 9.40 4.71 20.86
N GLN A 68 9.92 5.65 21.66
CA GLN A 68 11.23 6.26 21.42
C GLN A 68 12.37 5.23 21.32
N SER A 69 12.24 4.07 21.99
CA SER A 69 13.24 3.00 21.94
C SER A 69 13.49 2.44 20.54
N GLN A 70 12.47 2.26 19.70
CA GLN A 70 12.67 1.79 18.32
C GLN A 70 13.37 2.86 17.46
N ALA A 71 13.08 4.14 17.70
CA ALA A 71 13.78 5.24 17.03
C ALA A 71 15.26 5.24 17.43
N GLN A 72 15.55 5.10 18.73
CA GLN A 72 16.93 5.01 19.24
C GLN A 72 17.67 3.81 18.65
N TYR A 73 17.04 2.64 18.63
CA TYR A 73 17.61 1.43 18.02
C TYR A 73 18.00 1.65 16.55
N THR A 74 17.17 2.36 15.79
CA THR A 74 17.49 2.71 14.39
C THR A 74 18.73 3.62 14.32
N ALA A 75 18.79 4.64 15.17
CA ALA A 75 19.92 5.56 15.22
C ALA A 75 21.22 4.84 15.58
N ASP A 76 21.17 3.92 16.55
CA ASP A 76 22.33 3.14 16.99
C ASP A 76 22.84 2.22 15.87
N LEU A 77 21.96 1.53 15.15
CA LEU A 77 22.34 0.70 13.98
C LEU A 77 23.04 1.53 12.89
N TRP A 78 22.60 2.77 12.68
CA TRP A 78 23.24 3.68 11.72
C TRP A 78 24.61 4.13 12.21
N ALA A 79 24.75 4.45 13.49
CA ALA A 79 26.03 4.81 14.09
C ALA A 79 27.03 3.64 13.99
N GLU A 80 26.59 2.41 14.27
CA GLU A 80 27.39 1.19 14.13
C GLU A 80 27.83 0.95 12.69
N ALA A 81 27.00 1.30 11.71
CA ALA A 81 27.33 1.23 10.29
C ALA A 81 28.24 2.38 9.80
N GLY A 82 28.64 3.30 10.70
CA GLY A 82 29.56 4.40 10.42
C GLY A 82 28.91 5.69 9.93
N PHE A 83 27.59 5.84 10.06
CA PHE A 83 26.89 7.09 9.76
C PHE A 83 26.85 8.01 10.99
N ASP A 84 26.85 9.32 10.75
CA ASP A 84 26.51 10.30 11.80
C ASP A 84 24.99 10.33 11.98
N SER A 85 24.50 9.72 13.06
CA SER A 85 23.08 9.57 13.37
C SER A 85 22.72 10.20 14.72
N ARG A 86 21.49 10.73 14.81
CA ARG A 86 20.92 11.27 16.04
C ARG A 86 19.39 11.22 16.00
N LEU A 87 18.77 11.40 17.15
CA LEU A 87 17.34 11.66 17.24
C LEU A 87 17.06 13.15 17.26
N ASP A 88 16.24 13.60 16.31
CA ASP A 88 15.69 14.96 16.31
C ASP A 88 14.21 14.90 16.73
N VAL A 89 13.88 15.62 17.80
CA VAL A 89 12.53 15.60 18.41
C VAL A 89 11.77 16.87 18.04
N TYR A 90 10.54 16.68 17.57
CA TYR A 90 9.61 17.77 17.23
C TYR A 90 8.34 17.64 18.05
N ASN A 91 7.89 18.76 18.60
CA ASN A 91 6.60 18.83 19.27
C ASN A 91 5.52 19.11 18.22
N VAL A 92 4.65 18.13 18.02
CA VAL A 92 3.54 18.17 17.06
C VAL A 92 2.23 17.86 17.76
N PHE A 93 1.12 18.32 17.19
CA PHE A 93 -0.19 17.98 17.70
C PHE A 93 -0.60 16.59 17.20
N LEU A 94 -0.84 15.68 18.15
CA LEU A 94 -1.42 14.35 17.93
C LEU A 94 -2.59 14.15 18.89
N ASN A 95 -3.59 13.37 18.49
CA ASN A 95 -4.68 12.95 19.36
C ASN A 95 -4.72 11.41 19.45
N TYR A 96 -5.08 10.92 20.63
CA TYR A 96 -5.21 9.49 20.93
C TYR A 96 -6.62 9.21 21.45
N PRO A 97 -7.17 8.03 21.19
CA PRO A 97 -8.49 7.67 21.70
C PRO A 97 -8.46 7.49 23.21
N LEU A 98 -9.56 7.90 23.87
CA LEU A 98 -9.81 7.58 25.28
C LEU A 98 -10.79 6.42 25.39
N ASP A 99 -11.90 6.53 24.67
CA ASP A 99 -12.93 5.50 24.53
C ASP A 99 -13.58 5.58 23.14
N ASN A 100 -14.28 4.52 22.78
CA ASN A 100 -15.18 4.48 21.63
C ASN A 100 -16.41 3.62 21.97
N SER A 101 -17.53 3.88 21.31
CA SER A 101 -18.73 3.04 21.41
C SER A 101 -19.58 3.19 20.16
N LEU A 102 -20.26 2.12 19.78
CA LEU A 102 -21.19 2.11 18.67
C LEU A 102 -22.36 1.21 19.05
N ASN A 103 -23.57 1.73 18.90
CA ASN A 103 -24.80 0.96 19.07
C ASN A 103 -25.63 1.17 17.81
N ALA A 104 -26.15 0.09 17.25
CA ALA A 104 -27.26 0.17 16.31
C ALA A 104 -28.54 -0.23 17.06
N THR A 105 -29.62 0.51 16.83
CA THR A 105 -30.93 0.30 17.44
C THR A 105 -31.96 0.15 16.33
N TRP A 106 -32.75 -0.93 16.35
CA TRP A 106 -33.81 -1.17 15.35
C TRP A 106 -35.17 -0.69 15.87
N SER A 107 -36.11 -0.53 14.96
CA SER A 107 -37.49 -0.09 15.26
C SER A 107 -38.25 -1.02 16.19
N ASN A 108 -37.86 -2.29 16.30
CA ASN A 108 -38.42 -3.26 17.26
C ASN A 108 -37.83 -3.12 18.69
N GLY A 109 -36.91 -2.16 18.91
CA GLY A 109 -36.24 -1.93 20.18
C GLY A 109 -35.04 -2.83 20.46
N SER A 110 -34.64 -3.72 19.55
CA SER A 110 -33.40 -4.48 19.72
C SER A 110 -32.18 -3.56 19.61
N VAL A 111 -31.08 -3.96 20.25
CA VAL A 111 -29.80 -3.24 20.22
C VAL A 111 -28.69 -4.24 19.83
N TYR A 112 -27.82 -3.83 18.91
CA TYR A 112 -26.61 -4.56 18.53
C TYR A 112 -25.45 -3.66 18.88
N GLN A 113 -24.51 -4.24 19.58
CA GLN A 113 -23.29 -3.59 20.00
C GLN A 113 -22.17 -4.37 19.33
N PRO A 114 -21.64 -3.90 18.18
CA PRO A 114 -20.51 -4.55 17.56
C PRO A 114 -19.30 -4.50 18.50
N GLU A 115 -18.49 -5.55 18.44
CA GLU A 115 -17.15 -5.53 19.01
C GLU A 115 -16.30 -4.52 18.21
N LEU A 116 -15.67 -3.59 18.92
CA LEU A 116 -14.83 -2.53 18.32
C LEU A 116 -13.33 -2.82 18.42
N GLU A 117 -13.01 -4.05 18.82
CA GLU A 117 -11.67 -4.57 18.92
C GLU A 117 -11.45 -5.69 17.90
N GLU A 118 -10.23 -5.78 17.39
CA GLU A 118 -9.84 -6.88 16.52
C GLU A 118 -9.74 -8.19 17.31
N ALA A 119 -9.95 -9.32 16.64
CA ALA A 119 -9.79 -10.62 17.27
C ALA A 119 -8.32 -10.90 17.64
N VAL A 120 -8.12 -11.52 18.80
CA VAL A 120 -6.80 -12.05 19.18
C VAL A 120 -6.53 -13.34 18.42
N LEU A 121 -5.41 -13.40 17.71
CA LEU A 121 -4.99 -14.55 16.92
C LEU A 121 -3.91 -15.33 17.65
N LYS A 122 -4.04 -16.66 17.70
CA LYS A 122 -3.06 -17.52 18.39
C LYS A 122 -1.71 -17.51 17.67
N GLU A 123 -1.74 -17.35 16.37
CA GLU A 123 -0.59 -17.34 15.47
C GLU A 123 0.15 -15.99 15.50
N ASP A 124 -0.50 -14.93 15.99
CA ASP A 124 0.08 -13.59 16.10
C ASP A 124 -0.05 -13.04 17.54
N PRO A 125 0.99 -13.22 18.37
CA PRO A 125 0.98 -12.78 19.77
C PRO A 125 0.76 -11.28 19.94
N VAL A 126 1.09 -10.43 18.94
CA VAL A 126 0.96 -8.97 19.10
C VAL A 126 -0.49 -8.51 19.11
N THR A 127 -1.40 -9.30 18.52
CA THR A 127 -2.85 -9.03 18.52
C THR A 127 -3.47 -9.05 19.91
N GLY A 128 -2.83 -9.73 20.87
CA GLY A 128 -3.29 -9.88 22.25
C GLY A 128 -2.58 -8.98 23.26
N PHE A 129 -1.79 -8.00 22.82
CA PHE A 129 -1.04 -7.15 23.76
C PHE A 129 -1.96 -6.30 24.65
N PRO A 130 -1.59 -6.03 25.91
CA PRO A 130 -2.45 -5.29 26.84
C PRO A 130 -2.55 -3.78 26.54
N ASN A 131 -1.62 -3.25 25.74
CA ASN A 131 -1.53 -1.83 25.37
C ASN A 131 -2.06 -1.55 23.96
N ARG A 132 -3.06 -2.32 23.52
CA ARG A 132 -3.75 -2.08 22.25
C ARG A 132 -4.41 -0.70 22.23
N VAL A 133 -4.35 -0.05 21.08
CA VAL A 133 -4.97 1.25 20.87
C VAL A 133 -6.39 1.02 20.36
N PRO A 134 -7.42 1.55 21.02
CA PRO A 134 -8.80 1.49 20.51
C PRO A 134 -8.90 1.99 19.07
N THR A 135 -9.79 1.42 18.28
CA THR A 135 -10.05 1.86 16.90
C THR A 135 -10.56 3.30 16.90
N PHE A 136 -9.97 4.16 16.08
CA PHE A 136 -10.33 5.58 16.05
C PHE A 136 -9.97 6.27 14.73
N HIS A 137 -10.60 7.41 14.50
CA HIS A 137 -10.22 8.34 13.43
C HIS A 137 -9.38 9.48 14.03
N ALA A 138 -8.13 9.60 13.58
CA ALA A 138 -7.27 10.71 13.97
C ALA A 138 -7.93 12.04 13.59
N TYR A 139 -7.80 13.03 14.47
CA TYR A 139 -8.38 14.37 14.36
C TYR A 139 -9.91 14.48 14.34
N SER A 140 -10.65 13.39 14.53
CA SER A 140 -12.11 13.48 14.68
C SER A 140 -12.52 14.26 15.93
N ALA A 141 -13.62 15.00 15.80
CA ALA A 141 -14.25 15.67 16.94
C ALA A 141 -14.76 14.65 17.96
N SER A 142 -14.59 14.96 19.24
CA SER A 142 -15.18 14.17 20.33
C SER A 142 -16.66 14.51 20.49
N GLY A 143 -17.48 13.52 20.80
CA GLY A 143 -18.91 13.70 21.06
C GLY A 143 -19.69 12.40 20.98
N SER A 144 -20.98 12.49 21.31
CA SER A 144 -21.94 11.40 21.15
C SER A 144 -23.06 11.88 20.23
N VAL A 145 -23.43 11.06 19.26
CA VAL A 145 -24.49 11.35 18.28
C VAL A 145 -25.38 10.12 18.16
N GLU A 146 -26.68 10.34 18.19
CA GLU A 146 -27.70 9.33 17.91
C GLU A 146 -28.63 9.87 16.84
N ALA A 147 -28.68 9.18 15.69
CA ALA A 147 -29.55 9.54 14.57
C ALA A 147 -29.72 8.33 13.63
N GLU A 148 -30.67 8.43 12.71
CA GLU A 148 -30.77 7.50 11.59
C GLU A 148 -29.50 7.58 10.73
N TYR A 149 -29.08 6.45 10.16
CA TYR A 149 -27.95 6.41 9.23
C TYR A 149 -28.40 6.32 7.77
N VAL A 150 -27.53 6.76 6.86
CA VAL A 150 -27.67 6.59 5.41
C VAL A 150 -26.39 5.98 4.87
N TYR A 151 -26.50 4.96 4.02
CA TYR A 151 -25.34 4.40 3.33
C TYR A 151 -24.91 5.29 2.16
N VAL A 152 -23.64 5.68 2.14
CA VAL A 152 -23.10 6.69 1.21
C VAL A 152 -21.97 6.16 0.31
N GLY A 153 -21.96 4.85 0.03
CA GLY A 153 -20.95 4.28 -0.86
C GLY A 153 -19.54 4.42 -0.28
N ILE A 154 -18.62 5.02 -1.03
CA ILE A 154 -17.23 5.26 -0.57
C ILE A 154 -17.03 6.67 0.00
N GLY A 155 -18.13 7.41 0.25
CA GLY A 155 -18.10 8.72 0.89
C GLY A 155 -17.55 9.83 0.00
N GLN A 156 -17.62 9.68 -1.32
CA GLN A 156 -17.20 10.71 -2.26
C GLN A 156 -18.34 11.65 -2.63
N LEU A 157 -18.00 12.84 -3.16
CA LEU A 157 -18.99 13.83 -3.59
C LEU A 157 -20.10 13.24 -4.50
N PRO A 158 -19.79 12.44 -5.54
CA PRO A 158 -20.82 11.84 -6.39
C PRO A 158 -21.78 10.89 -5.66
N ASP A 159 -21.34 10.23 -4.58
CA ASP A 159 -22.21 9.36 -3.78
C ASP A 159 -23.30 10.19 -3.08
N PHE A 160 -22.93 11.34 -2.52
CA PHE A 160 -23.87 12.26 -1.89
C PHE A 160 -24.78 12.94 -2.91
N GLU A 161 -24.24 13.38 -4.05
CA GLU A 161 -25.03 13.97 -5.15
C GLU A 161 -26.09 12.99 -5.63
N ARG A 162 -25.72 11.72 -5.80
CA ARG A 162 -26.64 10.67 -6.23
C ARG A 162 -27.77 10.46 -5.24
N LEU A 163 -27.49 10.50 -3.93
CA LEU A 163 -28.51 10.38 -2.89
C LEU A 163 -29.50 11.57 -2.92
N LEU A 164 -28.99 12.79 -3.15
CA LEU A 164 -29.83 13.97 -3.29
C LEU A 164 -30.73 13.90 -4.54
N GLU A 165 -30.21 13.44 -5.68
CA GLU A 165 -31.01 13.20 -6.89
C GLU A 165 -32.15 12.18 -6.67
N LEU A 166 -31.90 11.18 -5.83
CA LEU A 166 -32.88 10.17 -5.44
C LEU A 166 -33.86 10.66 -4.36
N GLY A 167 -33.72 11.92 -3.90
CA GLY A 167 -34.60 12.51 -2.89
C GLY A 167 -34.34 12.03 -1.46
N VAL A 168 -33.14 11.51 -1.17
CA VAL A 168 -32.75 11.09 0.18
C VAL A 168 -32.37 12.33 1.00
N GLU A 169 -33.03 12.53 2.15
CA GLU A 169 -32.68 13.58 3.10
C GLU A 169 -31.37 13.22 3.84
N LEU A 170 -30.36 14.09 3.80
CA LEU A 170 -29.06 13.84 4.43
C LEU A 170 -28.85 14.59 5.75
N LYS A 171 -29.50 15.74 5.92
CA LYS A 171 -29.27 16.63 7.06
C LYS A 171 -29.67 15.94 8.37
N GLY A 172 -28.78 15.96 9.36
CA GLY A 172 -29.05 15.40 10.69
C GLY A 172 -28.97 13.86 10.75
N LYS A 173 -28.48 13.19 9.70
CA LYS A 173 -28.28 11.74 9.67
C LYS A 173 -26.79 11.39 9.82
N ILE A 174 -26.51 10.17 10.25
CA ILE A 174 -25.15 9.60 10.28
C ILE A 174 -24.84 9.02 8.90
N ALA A 175 -23.81 9.51 8.23
CA ALA A 175 -23.35 8.90 6.98
C ALA A 175 -22.52 7.64 7.30
N LEU A 176 -22.92 6.50 6.76
CA LEU A 176 -22.19 5.23 6.84
C LEU A 176 -21.56 4.94 5.49
N SER A 177 -20.23 4.83 5.46
CA SER A 177 -19.43 4.52 4.28
C SER A 177 -18.69 3.21 4.47
#